data_AF-A0A8X8ZXZ3-F1
#
_entry.id   AF-A0A8X8ZXZ3-F1
#
_cell.length_a   1.000
_cell.length_b   1.000
_cell.length_c   1.000
_cell.angle_alpha   90.00
_cell.angle_beta   90.00
_cell.angle_gamma   90.00
#
_symmetry.space_group_name_H-M   'P 1'
#
loop_
_entity.id
_entity.type
_entity.pdbx_description
1 polymer ?
#
loop_
_entity_poly.entity_id
_entity_poly.type
_entity_poly.pdbx_seq_one_letter_code
_entity_poly.pdbx_strand_id
1 'polypeptide(L)'
;MRFVAMKLHTKDQAKEGEKEPQGQPLARWEPSVEGYLRFLVDSKLVYDTLERIVDKAAFPEYFGTTDFSCTYAMLWLFVLDAEFKNTGLERSERLAKDLEWFKEQGHAIPEPSSPGITYAQYVEELSENDPPAFICHFYNTYFAHSAGGRMIGRKVAEKILNGKELEFYKWEGELSQLLQNVRDKLNRVAENWSREEKDHCLEETEKSFKFSGEILRLVLS
;
A
#
# COMPACT_ATOMS: atom_id res chain seq x y z
N MET A 1 12.95 20.86 15.27
CA MET A 1 11.77 20.00 15.18
C MET A 1 12.00 18.91 14.12
N ARG A 2 12.93 17.96 14.33
CA ARG A 2 13.55 17.17 13.25
C ARG A 2 13.11 15.69 13.12
N PHE A 3 12.12 15.22 13.89
CA PHE A 3 11.91 13.77 14.09
C PHE A 3 10.45 13.34 14.31
N VAL A 4 9.46 13.91 13.60
CA VAL A 4 8.05 13.53 13.84
C VAL A 4 7.59 12.36 12.97
N ALA A 5 7.85 12.30 11.65
CA ALA A 5 7.45 11.11 10.88
C ALA A 5 8.32 9.87 11.21
N MET A 6 9.55 10.05 11.72
CA MET A 6 10.35 8.94 12.25
C MET A 6 9.80 8.33 13.55
N LYS A 7 8.78 8.96 14.18
CA LYS A 7 8.02 8.37 15.29
C LYS A 7 6.68 7.73 14.87
N LEU A 8 6.33 7.74 13.58
CA LEU A 8 5.25 6.89 13.04
C LEU A 8 5.63 5.40 13.08
N HIS A 9 6.92 5.10 13.27
CA HIS A 9 7.39 3.84 13.81
C HIS A 9 7.88 4.06 15.24
N THR A 10 6.97 4.04 16.20
CA THR A 10 7.40 3.65 17.55
C THR A 10 7.97 2.23 17.47
N LYS A 11 8.95 1.90 18.33
CA LYS A 11 9.46 0.52 18.45
C LYS A 11 8.33 -0.50 18.66
N ASP A 12 7.19 -0.06 19.19
CA ASP A 12 6.02 -0.90 19.42
C ASP A 12 5.22 -1.14 18.12
N GLN A 13 5.05 -0.14 17.26
CA GLN A 13 4.43 -0.32 15.93
C GLN A 13 5.32 -1.10 14.94
N ALA A 14 6.64 -0.91 15.00
CA ALA A 14 7.58 -1.75 14.24
C ALA A 14 7.53 -3.22 14.71
N LYS A 15 7.42 -3.44 16.03
CA LYS A 15 7.14 -4.76 16.59
C LYS A 15 5.77 -5.30 16.20
N GLU A 16 4.76 -4.45 15.94
CA GLU A 16 3.45 -4.90 15.45
C GLU A 16 3.44 -5.25 13.97
N GLY A 17 4.23 -4.56 13.13
CA GLY A 17 4.50 -5.01 11.76
C GLY A 17 5.38 -6.26 11.69
N GLU A 18 6.18 -6.53 12.73
CA GLU A 18 6.95 -7.77 12.92
C GLU A 18 6.17 -8.86 13.69
N LYS A 19 5.04 -8.54 14.33
CA LYS A 19 4.17 -9.56 14.91
C LYS A 19 3.65 -10.37 13.74
N GLU A 20 3.77 -11.70 13.85
CA GLU A 20 3.13 -12.59 12.88
C GLU A 20 1.66 -12.14 12.71
N PRO A 21 1.16 -12.06 11.47
CA PRO A 21 -0.23 -11.68 11.22
C PRO A 21 -1.12 -12.50 12.15
N GLN A 22 -2.04 -11.85 12.87
CA GLN A 22 -2.92 -12.52 13.83
C GLN A 22 -3.49 -13.80 13.20
N GLY A 23 -2.96 -14.96 13.61
CA GLY A 23 -3.11 -16.20 12.85
C GLY A 23 -2.05 -17.25 13.16
N GLN A 24 -2.08 -18.32 12.38
CA GLN A 24 -1.14 -19.44 12.50
C GLN A 24 0.28 -18.98 12.15
N PRO A 25 1.34 -19.45 12.84
CA PRO A 25 2.71 -19.11 12.50
C PRO A 25 3.02 -19.38 11.04
N LEU A 26 3.79 -18.50 10.39
CA LEU A 26 4.09 -18.58 8.95
C LEU A 26 4.67 -19.93 8.54
N ALA A 27 5.37 -20.61 9.46
CA ALA A 27 5.94 -21.94 9.24
C ALA A 27 4.89 -23.05 9.00
N ARG A 28 3.65 -22.85 9.46
CA ARG A 28 2.57 -23.83 9.33
C ARG A 28 1.56 -23.46 8.24
N TRP A 29 1.82 -22.40 7.48
CA TRP A 29 0.98 -22.01 6.35
C TRP A 29 1.07 -23.06 5.25
N GLU A 30 -0.07 -23.49 4.74
CA GLU A 30 -0.19 -24.32 3.55
C GLU A 30 -0.90 -23.51 2.46
N PRO A 31 -0.18 -22.61 1.76
CA PRO A 31 -0.75 -21.78 0.70
C PRO A 31 -1.09 -22.63 -0.53
N SER A 32 -2.06 -22.15 -1.31
CA SER A 32 -2.40 -22.69 -2.61
C SER A 32 -2.08 -21.67 -3.71
N VAL A 33 -1.84 -22.13 -4.95
CA VAL A 33 -1.68 -21.20 -6.08
C VAL A 33 -2.95 -20.37 -6.30
N GLU A 34 -4.13 -20.98 -6.11
CA GLU A 34 -5.42 -20.30 -6.24
C GLU A 34 -5.59 -19.17 -5.20
N GLY A 35 -5.35 -19.47 -3.93
CA GLY A 35 -5.41 -18.48 -2.85
C GLY A 35 -4.37 -17.37 -3.04
N TYR A 36 -3.18 -17.73 -3.50
CA TYR A 36 -2.14 -16.75 -3.79
C TYR A 36 -2.49 -15.85 -4.98
N LEU A 37 -3.14 -16.37 -6.03
CA LEU A 37 -3.65 -15.56 -7.14
C LEU A 37 -4.73 -14.57 -6.68
N ARG A 38 -5.65 -14.97 -5.80
CA ARG A 38 -6.62 -14.05 -5.19
C ARG A 38 -5.92 -12.94 -4.41
N PHE A 39 -4.91 -13.28 -3.61
CA PHE A 39 -4.08 -12.31 -2.91
C PHE A 39 -3.40 -11.32 -3.86
N LEU A 40 -2.80 -11.78 -4.97
CA LEU A 40 -2.12 -10.92 -5.94
C LEU A 40 -3.10 -10.00 -6.68
N VAL A 41 -4.26 -10.52 -7.08
CA VAL A 41 -5.32 -9.73 -7.76
C VAL A 41 -5.88 -8.65 -6.84
N ASP A 42 -6.23 -9.00 -5.59
CA ASP A 42 -6.75 -8.04 -4.63
C ASP A 42 -5.70 -6.99 -4.24
N SER A 43 -4.44 -7.42 -4.06
CA SER A 43 -3.33 -6.49 -3.84
C SER A 43 -3.16 -5.55 -5.02
N LYS A 44 -3.24 -6.06 -6.27
CA LYS A 44 -3.12 -5.24 -7.47
C LYS A 44 -4.21 -4.18 -7.54
N LEU A 45 -5.46 -4.54 -7.24
CA LEU A 45 -6.56 -3.58 -7.22
C LEU A 45 -6.30 -2.42 -6.23
N VAL A 46 -5.75 -2.72 -5.04
CA VAL A 46 -5.39 -1.70 -4.06
C VAL A 46 -4.25 -0.81 -4.56
N TYR A 47 -3.18 -1.39 -5.12
CA TYR A 47 -2.08 -0.60 -5.69
C TYR A 47 -2.52 0.23 -6.90
N ASP A 48 -3.32 -0.33 -7.81
CA ASP A 48 -3.89 0.40 -8.95
C ASP A 48 -4.70 1.61 -8.44
N THR A 49 -5.44 1.44 -7.34
CA THR A 49 -6.23 2.50 -6.73
C THR A 49 -5.35 3.59 -6.11
N LEU A 50 -4.34 3.21 -5.32
CA LEU A 50 -3.39 4.16 -4.72
C LEU A 50 -2.63 4.95 -5.79
N GLU A 51 -2.10 4.26 -6.80
CA GLU A 51 -1.37 4.87 -7.91
C GLU A 51 -2.28 5.79 -8.73
N ARG A 52 -3.52 5.37 -9.02
CA ARG A 52 -4.52 6.21 -9.69
C ARG A 52 -4.91 7.43 -8.89
N ILE A 53 -5.03 7.35 -7.56
CA ILE A 53 -5.36 8.51 -6.71
C ILE A 53 -4.24 9.54 -6.80
N VAL A 54 -2.99 9.09 -6.69
CA VAL A 54 -1.80 9.94 -6.83
C VAL A 54 -1.69 10.52 -8.25
N ASP A 55 -2.10 9.78 -9.29
CA ASP A 55 -2.15 10.28 -10.67
C ASP A 55 -3.33 11.22 -10.95
N LYS A 56 -4.51 10.98 -10.36
CA LYS A 56 -5.73 11.80 -10.55
C LYS A 56 -5.55 13.23 -10.04
N ALA A 57 -4.63 13.45 -9.12
CA ALA A 57 -4.20 14.78 -8.72
C ALA A 57 -3.69 15.66 -9.89
N ALA A 58 -3.49 15.10 -11.09
CA ALA A 58 -3.10 15.81 -12.30
C ALA A 58 -4.26 16.37 -13.18
N PHE A 59 -5.55 16.24 -12.80
CA PHE A 59 -6.65 16.62 -13.71
C PHE A 59 -7.02 18.14 -13.73
N PRO A 60 -7.12 18.77 -14.93
CA PRO A 60 -7.45 20.19 -15.10
C PRO A 60 -8.88 20.62 -14.72
N GLU A 61 -9.85 19.71 -14.61
CA GLU A 61 -11.28 20.06 -14.43
C GLU A 61 -11.59 20.75 -13.10
N TYR A 62 -10.69 20.63 -12.11
CA TYR A 62 -10.80 21.35 -10.85
C TYR A 62 -10.52 22.87 -11.01
N PHE A 63 -9.69 23.29 -11.97
CA PHE A 63 -9.28 24.70 -12.16
C PHE A 63 -10.39 25.64 -12.68
N GLY A 64 -11.61 25.15 -12.84
CA GLY A 64 -12.77 25.93 -13.30
C GLY A 64 -13.70 26.48 -12.21
N THR A 65 -13.49 26.15 -10.93
CA THR A 65 -14.42 26.57 -9.86
C THR A 65 -13.86 27.73 -9.03
N THR A 66 -14.66 28.76 -8.82
CA THR A 66 -14.30 29.96 -8.02
C THR A 66 -14.73 29.83 -6.54
N ASP A 67 -14.99 28.62 -6.06
CA ASP A 67 -15.39 28.39 -4.68
C ASP A 67 -14.14 28.29 -3.77
N PHE A 68 -14.06 29.16 -2.76
CA PHE A 68 -12.95 29.19 -1.81
C PHE A 68 -12.88 27.94 -0.91
N SER A 69 -13.96 27.13 -0.86
CA SER A 69 -13.92 25.80 -0.24
C SER A 69 -12.98 24.81 -0.99
N CYS A 70 -12.67 25.10 -2.26
CA CYS A 70 -11.91 24.23 -3.16
C CYS A 70 -10.38 24.44 -3.08
N THR A 71 -9.87 25.51 -2.46
CA THR A 71 -8.42 25.81 -2.46
C THR A 71 -7.61 24.80 -1.63
N TYR A 72 -8.18 24.28 -0.54
CA TYR A 72 -7.54 23.24 0.27
C TYR A 72 -7.49 21.89 -0.46
N ALA A 73 -8.58 21.51 -1.13
CA ALA A 73 -8.63 20.30 -1.94
C ALA A 73 -7.66 20.37 -3.14
N MET A 74 -7.58 21.53 -3.82
CA MET A 74 -6.61 21.76 -4.89
C MET A 74 -5.16 21.70 -4.41
N LEU A 75 -4.85 22.34 -3.28
CA LEU A 75 -3.52 22.31 -2.71
C LEU A 75 -3.14 20.89 -2.29
N TRP A 76 -4.08 20.14 -1.71
CA TRP A 76 -3.90 18.75 -1.33
C TRP A 76 -3.62 17.84 -2.51
N LEU A 77 -4.43 17.93 -3.57
CA LEU A 77 -4.22 17.17 -4.80
C LEU A 77 -2.85 17.50 -5.40
N PHE A 78 -2.51 18.77 -5.55
CA PHE A 78 -1.19 19.18 -6.07
C PHE A 78 -0.02 18.62 -5.25
N VAL A 79 -0.14 18.58 -3.92
CA VAL A 79 0.88 17.99 -3.03
C VAL A 79 1.01 16.48 -3.24
N LEU A 80 -0.11 15.75 -3.44
CA LEU A 80 -0.07 14.31 -3.70
C LEU A 80 0.67 13.98 -5.01
N ASP A 81 0.34 14.65 -6.12
CA ASP A 81 1.02 14.43 -7.42
C ASP A 81 2.51 14.79 -7.34
N ALA A 82 2.83 15.95 -6.76
CA ALA A 82 4.21 16.42 -6.67
C ALA A 82 5.11 15.53 -5.81
N GLU A 83 4.56 14.95 -4.72
CA GLU A 83 5.37 14.23 -3.74
C GLU A 83 5.30 12.71 -3.91
N PHE A 84 4.16 12.10 -4.26
CA PHE A 84 4.02 10.63 -4.17
C PHE A 84 3.95 9.90 -5.50
N LYS A 85 4.08 10.61 -6.62
CA LYS A 85 4.21 10.01 -7.95
C LYS A 85 5.64 9.58 -8.23
N ASN A 86 5.80 8.49 -8.99
CA ASN A 86 7.10 7.99 -9.47
C ASN A 86 8.12 7.82 -8.33
N THR A 87 7.68 7.24 -7.22
CA THR A 87 8.51 6.98 -6.04
C THR A 87 9.48 5.83 -6.24
N GLY A 88 9.22 4.96 -7.22
CA GLY A 88 9.89 3.68 -7.43
C GLY A 88 9.31 2.57 -6.56
N LEU A 89 8.32 2.86 -5.70
CA LEU A 89 7.65 1.87 -4.86
C LEU A 89 6.40 1.28 -5.51
N GLU A 90 5.88 1.89 -6.58
CA GLU A 90 4.69 1.47 -7.34
C GLU A 90 4.75 -0.03 -7.68
N ARG A 91 3.63 -0.74 -7.52
CA ARG A 91 3.56 -2.22 -7.60
C ARG A 91 2.62 -2.71 -8.68
N SER A 92 1.75 -1.87 -9.22
CA SER A 92 0.72 -2.24 -10.18
C SER A 92 1.28 -2.91 -11.44
N GLU A 93 2.33 -2.33 -12.03
CA GLU A 93 3.00 -2.90 -13.20
C GLU A 93 3.71 -4.23 -12.88
N ARG A 94 4.33 -4.33 -11.70
CA ARG A 94 5.01 -5.55 -11.24
C ARG A 94 4.01 -6.69 -11.06
N LEU A 95 2.88 -6.41 -10.42
CA LEU A 95 1.80 -7.36 -10.25
C LEU A 95 1.18 -7.77 -11.59
N ALA A 96 1.04 -6.85 -12.55
CA ALA A 96 0.57 -7.18 -13.90
C ALA A 96 1.51 -8.19 -14.59
N LYS A 97 2.83 -8.02 -14.47
CA LYS A 97 3.82 -8.96 -15.02
C LYS A 97 3.72 -10.34 -14.37
N ASP A 98 3.53 -10.40 -13.05
CA ASP A 98 3.39 -11.67 -12.34
C ASP A 98 2.10 -12.40 -12.70
N LEU A 99 0.97 -11.68 -12.78
CA LEU A 99 -0.31 -12.25 -13.20
C LEU A 99 -0.27 -12.78 -14.64
N GLU A 100 0.38 -12.06 -15.56
CA GLU A 100 0.56 -12.57 -16.93
C GLU A 100 1.45 -13.83 -16.93
N TRP A 101 2.52 -13.85 -16.12
CA TRP A 101 3.35 -15.05 -15.96
C TRP A 101 2.52 -16.26 -15.46
N PHE A 102 1.64 -16.09 -14.47
CA PHE A 102 0.75 -17.17 -14.02
C PHE A 102 -0.21 -17.64 -15.12
N LYS A 103 -0.73 -16.72 -15.92
CA LYS A 103 -1.58 -17.04 -17.07
C LYS A 103 -0.83 -17.83 -18.14
N GLU A 104 0.44 -17.50 -18.41
CA GLU A 104 1.32 -18.28 -19.29
C GLU A 104 1.60 -19.69 -18.74
N GLN A 105 1.57 -19.88 -17.42
CA GLN A 105 1.65 -21.21 -16.79
C GLN A 105 0.32 -21.99 -16.85
N GLY A 106 -0.75 -21.41 -17.42
CA GLY A 106 -2.05 -22.06 -17.58
C GLY A 106 -3.02 -21.85 -16.41
N HIS A 107 -2.72 -20.94 -15.47
CA HIS A 107 -3.66 -20.61 -14.40
C HIS A 107 -4.73 -19.61 -14.87
N ALA A 108 -5.97 -19.80 -14.42
CA ALA A 108 -7.00 -18.79 -14.55
C ALA A 108 -6.78 -17.68 -13.52
N ILE A 109 -6.78 -16.43 -13.98
CA ILE A 109 -6.68 -15.26 -13.08
C ILE A 109 -8.08 -14.97 -12.54
N PRO A 110 -8.29 -14.98 -11.21
CA PRO A 110 -9.59 -14.70 -10.63
C PRO A 110 -9.96 -13.22 -10.77
N GLU A 111 -11.24 -12.92 -10.67
CA GLU A 111 -11.72 -11.55 -10.46
C GLU A 111 -11.38 -11.07 -9.03
N PRO A 112 -11.26 -9.74 -8.81
CA PRO A 112 -11.06 -9.20 -7.47
C PRO A 112 -12.14 -9.65 -6.50
N SER A 113 -11.71 -10.03 -5.29
CA SER A 113 -12.58 -10.52 -4.24
C SER A 113 -13.01 -9.40 -3.28
N SER A 114 -13.91 -9.71 -2.36
CA SER A 114 -14.51 -8.72 -1.45
C SER A 114 -13.46 -7.94 -0.62
N PRO A 115 -12.42 -8.57 -0.03
CA PRO A 115 -11.35 -7.86 0.68
C PRO A 115 -10.68 -6.76 -0.16
N GLY A 116 -10.25 -7.07 -1.39
CA GLY A 116 -9.62 -6.11 -2.30
C GLY A 116 -10.56 -4.99 -2.71
N ILE A 117 -11.81 -5.32 -3.08
CA ILE A 117 -12.82 -4.31 -3.47
C ILE A 117 -13.12 -3.37 -2.30
N THR A 118 -13.35 -3.92 -1.11
CA THR A 118 -13.69 -3.14 0.08
C THR A 118 -12.53 -2.22 0.45
N TYR A 119 -11.29 -2.72 0.40
CA TYR A 119 -10.14 -1.89 0.75
C TYR A 119 -9.89 -0.79 -0.29
N ALA A 120 -9.98 -1.10 -1.58
CA ALA A 120 -9.84 -0.13 -2.66
C ALA A 120 -10.89 1.01 -2.57
N GLN A 121 -12.16 0.66 -2.33
CA GLN A 121 -13.22 1.64 -2.12
C GLN A 121 -12.95 2.53 -0.90
N TYR A 122 -12.49 1.93 0.20
CA TYR A 122 -12.18 2.67 1.42
C TYR A 122 -11.04 3.69 1.22
N VAL A 123 -9.93 3.30 0.58
CA VAL A 123 -8.83 4.24 0.35
C VAL A 123 -9.18 5.34 -0.66
N GLU A 124 -10.08 5.06 -1.62
CA GLU A 124 -10.60 6.08 -2.53
C GLU A 124 -11.46 7.10 -1.76
N GLU A 125 -12.37 6.64 -0.90
CA GLU A 125 -13.17 7.52 -0.04
C GLU A 125 -12.30 8.40 0.88
N LEU A 126 -11.26 7.82 1.50
CA LEU A 126 -10.31 8.58 2.32
C LEU A 126 -9.55 9.62 1.51
N SER A 127 -9.18 9.32 0.26
CA SER A 127 -8.42 10.28 -0.55
C SER A 127 -9.17 11.57 -0.85
N GLU A 128 -10.51 11.51 -0.87
CA GLU A 128 -11.38 12.65 -1.14
C GLU A 128 -11.74 13.41 0.14
N ASN A 129 -11.92 12.70 1.26
CA ASN A 129 -12.54 13.24 2.46
C ASN A 129 -11.62 13.34 3.68
N ASP A 130 -10.53 12.56 3.71
CA ASP A 130 -9.65 12.43 4.88
C ASP A 130 -8.17 12.23 4.50
N PRO A 131 -7.50 13.33 4.08
CA PRO A 131 -6.08 13.37 3.73
C PRO A 131 -5.12 12.69 4.71
N PRO A 132 -5.17 12.95 6.04
CA PRO A 132 -4.23 12.32 6.96
C PRO A 132 -4.44 10.81 7.08
N ALA A 133 -5.70 10.34 7.09
CA ALA A 133 -6.02 8.92 7.07
C ALA A 133 -5.51 8.24 5.79
N PHE A 134 -5.73 8.84 4.62
CA PHE A 134 -5.23 8.30 3.35
C PHE A 134 -3.70 8.10 3.38
N ILE A 135 -2.96 9.08 3.89
CA ILE A 135 -1.49 8.98 4.01
C ILE A 135 -1.07 7.83 4.94
N CYS A 136 -1.82 7.57 6.02
CA CYS A 136 -1.57 6.41 6.87
C CYS A 136 -1.66 5.10 6.08
N HIS A 137 -2.70 4.94 5.27
CA HIS A 137 -2.90 3.75 4.45
C HIS A 137 -1.87 3.62 3.33
N PHE A 138 -1.54 4.71 2.64
CA PHE A 138 -0.46 4.76 1.66
C PHE A 138 0.86 4.28 2.28
N TYR A 139 1.24 4.86 3.43
CA TYR A 139 2.44 4.50 4.15
C TYR A 139 2.46 3.02 4.53
N ASN A 140 1.44 2.56 5.25
CA ASN A 140 1.45 1.19 5.76
C ASN A 140 1.41 0.15 4.63
N THR A 141 0.68 0.41 3.54
CA THR A 141 0.60 -0.52 2.39
C THR A 141 1.98 -0.72 1.75
N TYR A 142 2.67 0.36 1.37
CA TYR A 142 3.98 0.26 0.71
C TYR A 142 5.09 -0.23 1.67
N PHE A 143 5.12 0.31 2.90
CA PHE A 143 6.20 -0.01 3.85
C PHE A 143 6.06 -1.44 4.42
N ALA A 144 4.84 -1.90 4.71
CA ALA A 144 4.63 -3.29 5.16
C ALA A 144 5.05 -4.30 4.08
N HIS A 145 4.73 -4.01 2.80
CA HIS A 145 5.15 -4.85 1.68
C HIS A 145 6.67 -4.93 1.55
N SER A 146 7.35 -3.78 1.64
CA SER A 146 8.81 -3.68 1.55
C SER A 146 9.58 -4.35 2.69
N ALA A 147 8.91 -4.60 3.82
CA ALA A 147 9.44 -5.27 5.00
C ALA A 147 8.92 -6.71 5.13
N GLY A 148 7.82 -6.91 5.86
CA GLY A 148 7.24 -8.23 6.13
C GLY A 148 6.75 -8.94 4.86
N GLY A 149 6.21 -8.18 3.89
CA GLY A 149 5.70 -8.73 2.62
C GLY A 149 6.75 -9.52 1.84
N ARG A 150 8.00 -9.06 1.81
CA ARG A 150 9.12 -9.78 1.15
C ARG A 150 9.40 -11.15 1.79
N MET A 151 9.33 -11.22 3.11
CA MET A 151 9.56 -12.47 3.84
C MET A 151 8.42 -13.47 3.59
N ILE A 152 7.17 -12.98 3.57
CA ILE A 152 5.99 -13.78 3.22
C ILE A 152 6.09 -14.28 1.78
N GLY A 153 6.37 -13.40 0.83
CA GLY A 153 6.51 -13.73 -0.59
C GLY A 153 7.52 -14.85 -0.84
N ARG A 154 8.68 -14.77 -0.20
CA ARG A 154 9.71 -15.82 -0.29
C ARG A 154 9.20 -17.18 0.21
N LYS A 155 8.57 -17.23 1.38
CA LYS A 155 8.05 -18.47 1.97
C LYS A 155 6.93 -19.09 1.14
N VAL A 156 6.05 -18.26 0.59
CA VAL A 156 4.98 -18.73 -0.31
C VAL A 156 5.61 -19.28 -1.60
N ALA A 157 6.56 -18.57 -2.21
CA ALA A 157 7.25 -19.01 -3.41
C ALA A 157 8.01 -20.33 -3.22
N GLU A 158 8.68 -20.52 -2.08
CA GLU A 158 9.34 -21.78 -1.73
C GLU A 158 8.37 -22.97 -1.71
N LYS A 159 7.14 -22.76 -1.24
CA LYS A 159 6.12 -23.81 -1.12
C LYS A 159 5.39 -24.11 -2.42
N ILE A 160 5.01 -23.09 -3.19
CA ILE A 160 4.11 -23.26 -4.33
C ILE A 160 4.69 -22.84 -5.69
N LEU A 161 5.83 -22.15 -5.74
CA LEU A 161 6.43 -21.61 -6.98
C LEU A 161 7.88 -22.07 -7.21
N ASN A 162 8.32 -23.17 -6.57
CA ASN A 162 9.69 -23.68 -6.66
C ASN A 162 10.76 -22.60 -6.40
N GLY A 163 10.50 -21.70 -5.45
CA GLY A 163 11.41 -20.61 -5.08
C GLY A 163 11.49 -19.45 -6.07
N LYS A 164 10.62 -19.36 -7.08
CA LYS A 164 10.60 -18.22 -8.01
C LYS A 164 10.32 -16.91 -7.27
N GLU A 165 11.24 -15.96 -7.38
CA GLU A 165 11.01 -14.59 -6.93
C GLU A 165 10.18 -13.82 -7.97
N LEU A 166 8.95 -13.46 -7.59
CA LEU A 166 8.03 -12.64 -8.37
C LEU A 166 8.48 -11.18 -8.47
N GLU A 167 8.08 -10.50 -9.54
CA GLU A 167 8.36 -9.08 -9.78
C GLU A 167 7.79 -8.17 -8.70
N PHE A 168 6.67 -8.57 -8.09
CA PHE A 168 6.03 -7.86 -6.98
C PHE A 168 7.00 -7.55 -5.82
N TYR A 169 7.99 -8.42 -5.60
CA TYR A 169 9.00 -8.30 -4.54
C TYR A 169 10.35 -7.75 -5.02
N LYS A 170 10.43 -7.20 -6.24
CA LYS A 170 11.64 -6.62 -6.81
C LYS A 170 11.48 -5.12 -7.03
N TRP A 171 12.55 -4.37 -6.81
CA TRP A 171 12.60 -2.93 -7.02
C TRP A 171 13.74 -2.57 -7.97
N GLU A 172 13.53 -1.51 -8.75
CA GLU A 172 14.60 -0.89 -9.53
C GLU A 172 15.35 0.09 -8.63
N GLY A 173 16.65 -0.17 -8.43
CA GLY A 173 17.49 0.62 -7.54
C GLY A 173 17.55 0.07 -6.11
N GLU A 174 18.14 0.85 -5.21
CA GLU A 174 18.37 0.45 -3.83
C GLU A 174 17.14 0.77 -2.97
N LEU A 175 16.50 -0.28 -2.42
CA LEU A 175 15.23 -0.16 -1.71
C LEU A 175 15.31 0.75 -0.48
N SER A 176 16.41 0.74 0.27
CA SER A 176 16.53 1.58 1.46
C SER A 176 16.52 3.07 1.11
N GLN A 177 17.13 3.45 -0.01
CA GLN A 177 17.12 4.80 -0.55
C GLN A 177 15.73 5.20 -1.05
N LEU A 178 15.03 4.32 -1.76
CA LEU A 178 13.64 4.56 -2.19
C LEU A 178 12.74 4.82 -0.98
N LEU A 179 12.81 3.95 0.04
CA LEU A 179 12.05 4.11 1.27
C LEU A 179 12.41 5.38 2.02
N GLN A 180 13.70 5.74 2.10
CA GLN A 180 14.12 6.97 2.77
C GLN A 180 13.60 8.21 2.04
N ASN A 181 13.66 8.22 0.71
CA ASN A 181 13.12 9.32 -0.09
C ASN A 181 11.62 9.52 0.17
N VAL A 182 10.84 8.44 0.22
CA VAL A 182 9.40 8.52 0.52
C VAL A 182 9.15 8.98 1.95
N ARG A 183 9.96 8.55 2.94
CA ARG A 183 9.87 9.06 4.31
C ARG A 183 10.12 10.57 4.39
N ASP A 184 11.10 11.08 3.65
CA ASP A 184 11.41 12.51 3.65
C ASP A 184 10.25 13.33 3.05
N LYS A 185 9.60 12.80 2.00
CA LYS A 185 8.40 13.39 1.39
C LYS A 185 7.21 13.39 2.35
N LEU A 186 6.93 12.26 3.01
CA LEU A 186 5.91 12.17 4.06
C LEU A 186 6.14 13.16 5.21
N ASN A 187 7.40 13.34 5.64
CA ASN A 187 7.76 14.34 6.65
C ASN A 187 7.41 15.77 6.21
N ARG A 188 7.65 16.12 4.94
CA ARG A 188 7.34 17.46 4.40
C ARG A 188 5.82 17.69 4.36
N VAL A 189 5.07 16.71 3.89
CA VAL A 189 3.59 16.80 3.85
C VAL A 189 3.02 16.98 5.26
N ALA A 190 3.52 16.19 6.23
CA ALA A 190 3.07 16.27 7.61
C ALA A 190 3.66 17.46 8.40
N GLU A 191 4.58 18.25 7.84
CA GLU A 191 5.21 19.36 8.57
C GLU A 191 4.17 20.41 8.99
N ASN A 192 3.24 20.71 8.07
CA ASN A 192 2.19 21.72 8.27
C ASN A 192 0.93 21.19 8.96
N TRP A 193 0.86 19.88 9.25
CA TRP A 193 -0.27 19.32 9.99
C TRP A 193 -0.25 19.76 11.46
N SER A 194 -1.44 20.05 11.96
CA SER A 194 -1.75 20.16 13.39
C SER A 194 -1.39 18.88 14.14
N ARG A 195 -1.47 18.95 15.48
CA ARG A 195 -1.20 17.77 16.30
C ARG A 195 -2.30 16.74 16.14
N GLU A 196 -3.54 17.21 16.06
CA GLU A 196 -4.75 16.43 15.92
C GLU A 196 -4.77 15.66 14.59
N GLU A 197 -4.38 16.28 13.48
CA GLU A 197 -4.25 15.58 12.18
C GLU A 197 -3.17 14.49 12.20
N LYS A 198 -2.06 14.72 12.90
CA LYS A 198 -0.99 13.71 13.07
C LYS A 198 -1.45 12.53 13.92
N ASP A 199 -2.17 12.80 15.00
CA ASP A 199 -2.71 11.77 15.88
C ASP A 199 -3.84 11.00 15.15
N HIS A 200 -4.70 11.68 14.38
CA HIS A 200 -5.72 11.05 13.53
C HIS A 200 -5.13 10.12 12.46
N CYS A 201 -4.07 10.56 11.77
CA CYS A 201 -3.31 9.70 10.86
C CYS A 201 -2.81 8.44 11.58
N LEU A 202 -2.36 8.54 12.82
CA LEU A 202 -1.87 7.39 13.58
C LEU A 202 -2.98 6.42 13.99
N GLU A 203 -4.16 6.93 14.33
CA GLU A 203 -5.33 6.13 14.74
C GLU A 203 -5.82 5.18 13.63
N GLU A 204 -5.65 5.56 12.36
CA GLU A 204 -6.02 4.71 11.20
C GLU A 204 -5.09 3.49 10.99
N THR A 205 -3.98 3.39 11.72
CA THR A 205 -2.99 2.31 11.55
C THR A 205 -3.60 0.92 11.75
N GLU A 206 -4.42 0.73 12.79
CA GLU A 206 -5.06 -0.57 13.08
C GLU A 206 -6.00 -0.98 11.94
N LYS A 207 -6.72 -0.02 11.37
CA LYS A 207 -7.65 -0.25 10.26
C LYS A 207 -6.90 -0.62 8.98
N SER A 208 -5.77 0.04 8.70
CA SER A 208 -4.87 -0.34 7.60
C SER A 208 -4.36 -1.78 7.73
N PHE A 209 -3.97 -2.20 8.93
CA PHE A 209 -3.56 -3.59 9.18
C PHE A 209 -4.71 -4.58 9.05
N LYS A 210 -5.92 -4.21 9.50
CA LYS A 210 -7.10 -5.05 9.34
C LYS A 210 -7.38 -5.35 7.87
N PHE A 211 -7.49 -4.31 7.04
CA PHE A 211 -7.73 -4.47 5.60
C PHE A 211 -6.64 -5.29 4.90
N SER A 212 -5.37 -4.94 5.15
CA SER A 212 -4.23 -5.66 4.57
C SER A 212 -4.18 -7.12 5.04
N GLY A 213 -4.56 -7.38 6.29
CA GLY A 213 -4.65 -8.72 6.87
C GLY A 213 -5.76 -9.57 6.26
N GLU A 214 -6.90 -8.98 5.92
CA GLU A 214 -8.00 -9.68 5.22
C GLU A 214 -7.57 -10.13 3.82
N ILE A 215 -6.86 -9.29 3.07
CA ILE A 215 -6.27 -9.66 1.78
C ILE A 215 -5.20 -10.73 1.96
N LEU A 216 -4.31 -10.58 2.95
CA LEU A 216 -3.24 -11.54 3.22
C LEU A 216 -3.78 -12.95 3.56
N ARG A 217 -4.93 -13.05 4.22
CA ARG A 217 -5.57 -14.34 4.53
C ARG A 217 -5.99 -15.12 3.27
N LEU A 218 -6.18 -14.45 2.13
CA LEU A 218 -6.51 -15.11 0.86
C LEU A 218 -5.42 -16.09 0.42
N VAL A 219 -4.16 -15.85 0.82
CA VAL A 219 -3.03 -16.78 0.57
C VAL A 219 -3.32 -18.20 1.08
N LEU A 220 -4.14 -18.32 2.12
CA LEU A 220 -4.52 -19.59 2.76
C LEU A 220 -5.92 -20.09 2.36
N SER A 221 -6.55 -19.44 1.39
CA SER A 221 -7.90 -19.78 0.90
C SER A 221 -7.93 -20.80 -0.23
#